data_AF-A0A8T7DUP2-F1
#
_entry.id   AF-A0A8T7DUP2-F1
#
_cell.length_a   1.000
_cell.length_b   1.000
_cell.length_c   1.000
_cell.angle_alpha   90.00
_cell.angle_beta   90.00
_cell.angle_gamma   90.00
#
_symmetry.space_group_name_H-M   'P 1'
#
loop_
_entity.id
_entity.type
_entity.pdbx_description
1 polymer ?
#
loop_
_entity_poly.entity_id
_entity_poly.type
_entity_poly.pdbx_seq_one_letter_code
_entity_poly.pdbx_strand_id
1 'polypeptide(L)'
;DDSPLALIYSCCDESLTGTYPGHTEWIALPHSKMKVENTEGEQARNEPPVNHRFQRMIASRAGRNPRAAWFERDQNNYDGFPSLLVREDWHSETDFDLCQRYLMRKAPRLLMLHGLPYDDRERLELAAKAHVFEIEQYYTMYPEVNDQRRMSAMRVEAQLRRTAPRISGVKEKKKLSTDGSLSKDMRIFET
;
A
#
# COMPACT_ATOMS: atom_id res chain seq x y z
N ASP A 1 -13.16 -19.39 -8.24
CA ASP A 1 -14.19 -19.70 -7.22
C ASP A 1 -15.04 -18.45 -7.06
N ASP A 2 -16.23 -18.56 -6.47
CA ASP A 2 -17.10 -17.38 -6.21
C ASP A 2 -16.69 -16.63 -4.93
N SER A 3 -15.48 -16.91 -4.42
CA SER A 3 -14.93 -16.34 -3.19
C SER A 3 -14.55 -14.86 -3.38
N PRO A 4 -14.78 -14.00 -2.38
CA PRO A 4 -14.53 -12.56 -2.49
C PRO A 4 -13.06 -12.24 -2.74
N LEU A 5 -12.78 -11.43 -3.76
CA LEU A 5 -11.41 -11.12 -4.19
C LEU A 5 -10.82 -9.87 -3.52
N ALA A 6 -11.57 -8.77 -3.49
CA ALA A 6 -11.07 -7.48 -3.00
C ALA A 6 -12.22 -6.53 -2.61
N LEU A 7 -11.95 -5.62 -1.67
CA LEU A 7 -12.87 -4.56 -1.28
C LEU A 7 -12.82 -3.42 -2.29
N ILE A 8 -13.97 -3.07 -2.88
CA ILE A 8 -14.12 -1.92 -3.78
C ILE A 8 -14.75 -0.71 -3.08
N TYR A 9 -15.78 -0.95 -2.26
CA TYR A 9 -16.52 0.05 -1.52
C TYR A 9 -16.84 -0.45 -0.12
N SER A 10 -17.05 0.50 0.79
CA SER A 10 -17.52 0.25 2.15
C SER A 10 -18.36 1.43 2.60
N CYS A 11 -19.43 1.17 3.33
CA CYS A 11 -20.28 2.18 3.96
C CYS A 11 -20.70 1.68 5.36
N CYS A 12 -20.96 2.61 6.27
CA CYS A 12 -21.43 2.29 7.62
C CYS A 12 -22.97 2.33 7.73
N ASP A 13 -23.66 2.70 6.65
CA ASP A 13 -25.11 2.87 6.62
C ASP A 13 -25.65 2.17 5.37
N GLU A 14 -26.52 1.17 5.60
CA GLU A 14 -27.13 0.36 4.54
C GLU A 14 -27.95 1.21 3.57
N SER A 15 -28.55 2.30 4.03
CA SER A 15 -29.33 3.20 3.18
C SER A 15 -28.49 3.88 2.09
N LEU A 16 -27.17 3.94 2.27
CA LEU A 16 -26.24 4.52 1.30
C LEU A 16 -25.83 3.54 0.20
N THR A 17 -26.07 2.23 0.36
CA THR A 17 -25.58 1.20 -0.59
C THR A 17 -26.03 1.46 -2.04
N GLY A 18 -27.26 1.95 -2.23
CA GLY A 18 -27.80 2.32 -3.55
C GLY A 18 -27.22 3.59 -4.17
N THR A 19 -26.42 4.37 -3.43
CA THR A 19 -25.80 5.62 -3.91
C THR A 19 -24.41 5.40 -4.52
N TYR A 20 -23.79 4.24 -4.26
CA TYR A 20 -22.45 3.94 -4.77
C TYR A 20 -22.50 3.57 -6.26
N PRO A 21 -21.47 3.94 -7.04
CA PRO A 21 -21.38 3.53 -8.44
C PRO A 21 -21.37 2.01 -8.58
N GLY A 22 -21.95 1.50 -9.67
CA GLY A 22 -21.89 0.08 -10.04
C GLY A 22 -20.53 -0.36 -10.62
N HIS A 23 -19.45 0.40 -10.40
CA HIS A 23 -18.13 0.02 -10.88
C HIS A 23 -17.56 -1.13 -10.06
N THR A 24 -17.12 -2.17 -10.75
CA THR A 24 -16.56 -3.39 -10.15
C THR A 24 -15.04 -3.41 -10.20
N GLU A 25 -14.42 -2.31 -10.63
CA GLU A 25 -12.97 -2.19 -10.75
C GLU A 25 -12.34 -1.90 -9.38
N TRP A 26 -11.40 -2.75 -8.99
CA TRP A 26 -10.56 -2.47 -7.84
C TRP A 26 -9.44 -1.50 -8.22
N ILE A 27 -9.28 -0.44 -7.43
CA ILE A 27 -8.29 0.61 -7.68
C ILE A 27 -7.26 0.61 -6.56
N ALA A 28 -5.99 0.46 -6.93
CA ALA A 28 -4.89 0.59 -5.98
C ALA A 28 -4.71 2.07 -5.58
N LEU A 29 -4.15 2.32 -4.39
CA LEU A 29 -3.68 3.65 -4.06
C LEU A 29 -2.64 4.09 -5.10
N PRO A 30 -2.73 5.30 -5.68
CA PRO A 30 -1.76 5.75 -6.68
C PRO A 30 -0.34 5.75 -6.13
N HIS A 31 0.64 5.44 -6.99
CA HIS A 31 2.06 5.45 -6.62
C HIS A 31 2.50 6.80 -6.04
N SER A 32 1.94 7.91 -6.53
CA SER A 32 2.19 9.26 -6.02
C SER A 32 1.73 9.48 -4.58
N LYS A 33 0.77 8.68 -4.09
CA LYS A 33 0.25 8.75 -2.72
C LYS A 33 0.87 7.69 -1.82
N MET A 34 1.21 6.53 -2.37
CA MET A 34 1.81 5.42 -1.64
C MET A 34 2.86 4.74 -2.52
N LYS A 35 4.08 5.28 -2.46
CA LYS A 35 5.22 4.72 -3.18
C LYS A 35 5.62 3.38 -2.59
N VAL A 36 5.62 2.36 -3.44
CA VAL A 36 6.28 1.07 -3.22
C VAL A 36 7.45 1.00 -4.20
N GLU A 37 8.65 0.73 -3.70
CA GLU A 37 9.84 0.65 -4.55
C GLU A 37 9.81 -0.64 -5.39
N ASN A 38 10.17 -0.51 -6.66
CA ASN A 38 10.50 -1.65 -7.50
C ASN A 38 11.87 -2.22 -7.06
N THR A 39 12.07 -3.53 -7.21
CA THR A 39 13.39 -4.14 -7.01
C THR A 39 14.37 -3.68 -8.09
N GLU A 40 15.68 -3.83 -7.87
CA GLU A 40 16.69 -3.43 -8.85
C GLU A 40 16.47 -4.11 -10.22
N GLY A 41 16.10 -5.40 -10.22
CA GLY A 41 15.79 -6.13 -11.45
C GLY A 41 14.54 -5.61 -12.16
N GLU A 42 13.51 -5.20 -11.42
CA GLU A 42 12.30 -4.60 -11.98
C GLU A 42 12.57 -3.20 -12.54
N GLN A 43 13.42 -2.41 -11.86
CA GLN A 43 13.87 -1.11 -12.37
C GLN A 43 14.67 -1.26 -13.66
N ALA A 44 15.58 -2.22 -13.73
CA ALA A 44 16.38 -2.50 -14.93
C ALA A 44 15.51 -2.90 -16.14
N ARG A 45 14.36 -3.55 -15.91
CA ARG A 45 13.37 -3.90 -16.94
C ARG A 45 12.37 -2.79 -17.24
N ASN A 46 12.47 -1.63 -16.58
CA ASN A 46 11.48 -0.55 -16.65
C ASN A 46 10.05 -1.01 -16.34
N GLU A 47 9.91 -1.92 -15.36
CA GLU A 47 8.60 -2.39 -14.92
C GLU A 47 7.75 -1.21 -14.41
N PRO A 48 6.43 -1.20 -14.69
CA PRO A 48 5.54 -0.22 -14.10
C PRO A 48 5.58 -0.27 -12.56
N PRO A 49 5.14 0.80 -11.86
CA PRO A 49 5.06 0.80 -10.41
C PRO A 49 4.28 -0.39 -9.84
N VAL A 50 4.71 -0.92 -8.70
CA VAL A 50 4.05 -2.04 -8.00
C VAL A 50 2.54 -1.84 -7.90
N ASN A 51 2.07 -0.65 -7.52
CA ASN A 51 0.65 -0.34 -7.36
C ASN A 51 -0.15 -0.59 -8.65
N HIS A 52 0.41 -0.18 -9.80
CA HIS A 52 -0.22 -0.36 -11.10
C HIS A 52 -0.19 -1.83 -11.53
N ARG A 53 0.93 -2.53 -11.32
CA ARG A 53 1.04 -3.97 -11.59
C ARG A 53 0.06 -4.77 -10.73
N PHE A 54 -0.06 -4.43 -9.44
CA PHE A 54 -0.97 -5.09 -8.51
C PHE A 54 -2.44 -4.85 -8.87
N GLN A 55 -2.80 -3.63 -9.28
CA GLN A 55 -4.14 -3.36 -9.81
C GLN A 55 -4.47 -4.21 -11.04
N ARG A 56 -3.53 -4.29 -12.01
CA ARG A 56 -3.70 -5.16 -13.18
C ARG A 56 -3.82 -6.62 -12.81
N MET A 57 -3.10 -7.06 -11.78
CA MET A 57 -3.14 -8.43 -11.27
C MET A 57 -4.50 -8.78 -10.68
N ILE A 58 -5.06 -7.88 -9.85
CA ILE A 58 -6.43 -8.02 -9.32
C ILE A 58 -7.45 -8.04 -10.46
N ALA A 59 -7.36 -7.10 -11.41
CA ALA A 59 -8.27 -7.06 -12.56
C ALA A 59 -8.19 -8.35 -13.41
N SER A 60 -6.99 -8.89 -13.60
CA SER A 60 -6.77 -10.14 -14.34
C SER A 60 -7.43 -11.33 -13.63
N ARG A 61 -7.32 -11.41 -12.31
CA ARG A 61 -7.96 -12.48 -11.51
C ARG A 61 -9.47 -12.34 -11.43
N ALA A 62 -9.99 -11.11 -11.43
CA ALA A 62 -11.42 -10.84 -11.43
C ALA A 62 -12.11 -11.24 -12.76
N GLY A 63 -11.32 -11.34 -13.84
CA GLY A 63 -11.80 -11.75 -15.15
C GLY A 63 -12.55 -10.65 -15.91
N ARG A 64 -13.24 -11.03 -16.99
CA ARG A 64 -13.89 -10.08 -17.91
C ARG A 64 -15.16 -9.44 -17.34
N ASN A 65 -15.91 -10.20 -16.55
CA ASN A 65 -17.21 -9.78 -15.99
C ASN A 65 -17.20 -9.95 -14.46
N PRO A 66 -16.41 -9.15 -13.74
CA PRO A 66 -16.38 -9.22 -12.29
C PRO A 66 -17.74 -8.86 -11.71
N ARG A 67 -18.09 -9.52 -10.61
CA ARG A 67 -19.32 -9.27 -9.86
C ARG A 67 -18.97 -8.65 -8.52
N ALA A 68 -19.80 -7.74 -8.05
CA ALA A 68 -19.72 -7.18 -6.71
C ALA A 68 -20.99 -7.55 -5.94
N ALA A 69 -20.83 -7.74 -4.63
CA ALA A 69 -21.93 -7.98 -3.70
C ALA A 69 -21.64 -7.23 -2.41
N TRP A 70 -22.71 -6.76 -1.76
CA TRP A 70 -22.64 -6.25 -0.40
C TRP A 70 -22.68 -7.44 0.57
N PHE A 71 -21.92 -7.33 1.64
CA PHE A 71 -21.96 -8.23 2.78
C PHE A 71 -21.72 -7.40 4.05
N GLU A 72 -22.25 -7.87 5.18
CA GLU A 72 -22.04 -7.23 6.45
C GLU A 72 -20.70 -7.66 7.03
N ARG A 73 -19.89 -6.71 7.49
CA ARG A 73 -18.61 -7.01 8.14
C ARG A 73 -18.78 -6.88 9.64
N ASP A 74 -18.94 -8.01 10.31
CA ASP A 74 -18.94 -8.10 11.77
C ASP A 74 -17.59 -8.63 12.29
N GLN A 75 -17.23 -8.31 13.53
CA GLN A 75 -16.04 -8.85 14.19
C GLN A 75 -16.08 -10.37 14.35
N ASN A 76 -17.27 -10.97 14.32
CA ASN A 76 -17.47 -12.41 14.44
C ASN A 76 -17.86 -13.09 13.13
N ASN A 77 -18.24 -12.33 12.10
CA ASN A 77 -18.59 -12.88 10.80
C ASN A 77 -17.83 -12.21 9.67
N TYR A 78 -16.91 -12.97 9.08
CA TYR A 78 -16.07 -12.51 7.98
C TYR A 78 -16.58 -12.99 6.62
N ASP A 79 -17.60 -13.88 6.54
CA ASP A 79 -18.15 -14.44 5.29
C ASP A 79 -17.09 -14.87 4.24
N GLY A 80 -15.91 -15.31 4.71
CA GLY A 80 -14.77 -15.67 3.84
C GLY A 80 -14.07 -14.49 3.17
N PHE A 81 -14.42 -13.25 3.52
CA PHE A 81 -13.79 -12.03 3.04
C PHE A 81 -12.36 -11.86 3.58
N PRO A 82 -11.40 -11.45 2.73
CA PRO A 82 -10.01 -11.29 3.15
C PRO A 82 -9.83 -10.22 4.23
N SER A 83 -9.11 -10.55 5.30
CA SER A 83 -8.81 -9.67 6.43
C SER A 83 -8.14 -8.36 6.01
N LEU A 84 -7.22 -8.43 5.04
CA LEU A 84 -6.47 -7.28 4.53
C LEU A 84 -7.11 -6.62 3.29
N LEU A 85 -8.42 -6.81 3.12
CA LEU A 85 -9.25 -6.22 2.06
C LEU A 85 -8.95 -6.69 0.64
N VAL A 86 -7.99 -7.60 0.47
CA VAL A 86 -7.64 -8.27 -0.80
C VAL A 86 -7.18 -9.69 -0.49
N ARG A 87 -7.51 -10.65 -1.37
CA ARG A 87 -6.99 -12.02 -1.25
C ARG A 87 -5.49 -12.07 -1.50
N GLU A 88 -4.83 -12.91 -0.72
CA GLU A 88 -3.38 -13.10 -0.73
C GLU A 88 -2.96 -14.46 -1.33
N ASP A 89 -3.91 -15.34 -1.68
CA ASP A 89 -3.65 -16.70 -2.16
C ASP A 89 -3.31 -16.72 -3.67
N TRP A 90 -2.16 -16.17 -4.00
CA TRP A 90 -1.64 -16.12 -5.37
C TRP A 90 -0.78 -17.35 -5.67
N HIS A 91 -1.02 -18.01 -6.81
CA HIS A 91 -0.33 -19.23 -7.20
C HIS A 91 1.14 -19.00 -7.58
N SER A 92 1.44 -17.86 -8.19
CA SER A 92 2.79 -17.47 -8.58
C SER A 92 3.48 -16.79 -7.41
N GLU A 93 4.71 -17.19 -7.10
CA GLU A 93 5.55 -16.53 -6.10
C GLU A 93 5.77 -15.05 -6.42
N THR A 94 5.85 -14.70 -7.71
CA THR A 94 6.00 -13.29 -8.14
C THR A 94 4.74 -12.48 -7.85
N ASP A 95 3.56 -13.06 -8.04
CA ASP A 95 2.28 -12.39 -7.77
C ASP A 95 2.05 -12.25 -6.26
N PHE A 96 2.40 -13.30 -5.51
CA PHE A 96 2.39 -13.28 -4.05
C PHE A 96 3.31 -12.19 -3.51
N ASP A 97 4.57 -12.13 -3.95
CA ASP A 97 5.53 -11.09 -3.56
C ASP A 97 5.02 -9.67 -3.89
N LEU A 98 4.44 -9.48 -5.08
CA LEU A 98 3.87 -8.20 -5.47
C LEU A 98 2.72 -7.78 -4.55
N CYS A 99 1.84 -8.73 -4.19
CA CYS A 99 0.75 -8.52 -3.23
C CYS A 99 1.31 -8.15 -1.85
N GLN A 100 2.27 -8.92 -1.34
CA GLN A 100 2.90 -8.67 -0.04
C GLN A 100 3.55 -7.29 0.01
N ARG A 101 4.37 -6.91 -0.98
CA ARG A 101 5.01 -5.60 -1.01
C ARG A 101 4.01 -4.45 -0.97
N TYR A 102 2.89 -4.57 -1.68
CA TYR A 102 1.83 -3.58 -1.64
C TYR A 102 1.15 -3.50 -0.25
N LEU A 103 0.80 -4.65 0.34
CA LEU A 103 0.14 -4.71 1.65
C LEU A 103 1.05 -4.23 2.79
N MET A 104 2.32 -4.65 2.79
CA MET A 104 3.30 -4.24 3.81
C MET A 104 3.55 -2.74 3.75
N ARG A 105 3.62 -2.16 2.55
CA ARG A 105 3.69 -0.69 2.42
C ARG A 105 2.44 0.01 2.95
N LYS A 106 1.27 -0.61 2.78
CA LYS A 106 -0.02 -0.10 3.26
C LYS A 106 -0.24 -0.35 4.75
N ALA A 107 0.65 -1.06 5.43
CA ALA A 107 0.46 -1.52 6.80
C ALA A 107 -0.01 -0.44 7.79
N PRO A 108 0.55 0.78 7.83
CA PRO A 108 0.08 1.81 8.76
C PRO A 108 -1.40 2.17 8.60
N ARG A 109 -1.98 2.03 7.41
CA ARG A 109 -3.41 2.26 7.16
C ARG A 109 -4.25 1.02 7.44
N LEU A 110 -3.72 -0.16 7.16
CA LEU A 110 -4.41 -1.43 7.45
C LEU A 110 -4.55 -1.66 8.96
N LEU A 111 -3.61 -1.17 9.78
CA LEU A 111 -3.69 -1.27 11.25
C LEU A 111 -4.92 -0.55 11.85
N MET A 112 -5.54 0.38 11.11
CA MET A 112 -6.79 1.04 11.51
C MET A 112 -8.03 0.15 11.36
N LEU A 113 -7.90 -1.01 10.71
CA LEU A 113 -9.00 -1.95 10.58
C LEU A 113 -9.30 -2.62 11.93
N HIS A 114 -10.60 -2.70 12.25
CA HIS A 114 -11.12 -3.47 13.37
C HIS A 114 -11.14 -4.97 13.05
N GLY A 115 -11.06 -5.81 14.09
CA GLY A 115 -11.17 -7.25 13.95
C GLY A 115 -10.08 -7.88 13.08
N LEU A 116 -8.86 -7.31 13.09
CA LEU A 116 -7.74 -7.98 12.44
C LEU A 116 -7.33 -9.21 13.27
N PRO A 117 -7.16 -10.39 12.64
CA PRO A 117 -6.56 -11.54 13.32
C PRO A 117 -5.21 -11.17 13.93
N TYR A 118 -4.88 -11.78 15.07
CA TYR A 118 -3.64 -11.49 15.80
C TYR A 118 -2.40 -11.56 14.89
N ASP A 119 -2.28 -12.63 14.09
CA ASP A 119 -1.13 -12.85 13.20
C ASP A 119 -1.02 -11.81 12.09
N ASP A 120 -2.16 -11.37 11.54
CA ASP A 120 -2.19 -10.31 10.55
C ASP A 120 -1.79 -8.97 11.17
N ARG A 121 -2.31 -8.65 12.36
CA ARG A 121 -1.92 -7.43 13.09
C ARG A 121 -0.43 -7.45 13.42
N GLU A 122 0.10 -8.58 13.89
CA GLU A 122 1.52 -8.77 14.20
C GLU A 122 2.40 -8.50 12.96
N ARG A 123 2.04 -9.13 11.83
CA ARG A 123 2.73 -8.95 10.55
C ARG A 123 2.72 -7.49 10.08
N LEU A 124 1.57 -6.80 10.19
CA LEU A 124 1.45 -5.40 9.82
C LEU A 124 2.25 -4.48 10.76
N GLU A 125 2.26 -4.73 12.07
CA GLU A 125 3.07 -3.97 13.03
C GLU A 125 4.57 -4.12 12.77
N LEU A 126 5.03 -5.31 12.35
CA LEU A 126 6.41 -5.52 11.92
C LEU A 126 6.74 -4.72 10.66
N ALA A 127 5.87 -4.78 9.65
CA ALA A 127 6.05 -4.05 8.39
C ALA A 127 6.03 -2.54 8.57
N ALA A 128 5.19 -2.04 9.49
CA ALA A 128 5.03 -0.61 9.73
C ALA A 128 6.26 0.07 10.33
N LYS A 129 7.25 -0.69 10.82
CA LYS A 129 8.57 -0.17 11.25
C LYS A 129 9.25 0.68 10.18
N ALA A 130 9.05 0.35 8.89
CA ALA A 130 9.61 1.15 7.79
C ALA A 130 8.89 2.50 7.58
N HIS A 131 7.77 2.74 8.27
CA HIS A 131 6.83 3.82 8.00
C HIS A 131 6.44 4.60 9.27
N VAL A 132 7.42 4.85 10.15
CA VAL A 132 7.22 5.43 11.49
C VAL A 132 6.46 6.77 11.50
N PHE A 133 6.60 7.62 10.48
CA PHE A 133 5.88 8.88 10.41
C PHE A 133 4.37 8.70 10.17
N GLU A 134 3.99 7.67 9.40
CA GLU A 134 2.58 7.32 9.20
C GLU A 134 2.01 6.67 10.46
N ILE A 135 2.79 5.84 11.16
CA ILE A 135 2.42 5.29 12.47
C ILE A 135 2.10 6.43 13.45
N GLU A 136 2.99 7.40 13.58
CA GLU A 136 2.79 8.53 14.47
C GLU A 136 1.52 9.33 14.13
N GLN A 137 1.23 9.50 12.84
CA GLN A 137 0.03 10.20 12.36
C GLN A 137 -1.27 9.43 12.66
N TYR A 138 -1.29 8.11 12.47
CA TYR A 138 -2.51 7.30 12.56
C TYR A 138 -2.70 6.60 13.91
N TYR A 139 -1.72 6.66 14.82
CA TYR A 139 -1.72 5.89 16.08
C TYR A 139 -3.03 6.00 16.88
N THR A 140 -3.62 7.19 16.98
CA THR A 140 -4.87 7.41 17.74
C THR A 140 -6.10 6.73 17.11
N MET A 141 -5.97 6.26 15.87
CA MET A 141 -7.01 5.55 15.12
C MET A 141 -6.81 4.03 15.11
N TYR A 142 -5.77 3.52 15.76
CA TYR A 142 -5.57 2.08 15.88
C TYR A 142 -6.47 1.53 16.98
N PRO A 143 -7.41 0.61 16.65
CA PRO A 143 -8.32 0.06 17.65
C PRO A 143 -7.58 -0.82 18.66
N GLU A 144 -6.49 -1.47 18.23
CA GLU A 144 -5.73 -2.45 18.99
C GLU A 144 -4.26 -2.41 18.59
N VAL A 145 -3.39 -2.83 19.50
CA VAL A 145 -1.94 -2.97 19.31
C VAL A 145 -1.49 -4.26 20.00
N ASN A 146 -0.82 -5.15 19.26
CA ASN A 146 -0.26 -6.40 19.78
C ASN A 146 0.96 -6.11 20.67
N ASP A 147 1.91 -5.32 20.18
CA ASP A 147 3.16 -5.03 20.88
C ASP A 147 3.29 -3.53 21.20
N GLN A 148 2.83 -3.15 22.39
CA GLN A 148 2.89 -1.77 22.87
C GLN A 148 4.32 -1.22 22.96
N ARG A 149 5.31 -2.07 23.23
CA ARG A 149 6.72 -1.63 23.31
C ARG A 149 7.22 -1.26 21.92
N ARG A 150 6.94 -2.10 20.92
CA ARG A 150 7.27 -1.83 19.52
C ARG A 150 6.57 -0.58 19.00
N MET A 151 5.27 -0.43 19.27
CA MET A 151 4.50 0.73 18.83
C MET A 151 5.04 2.03 19.44
N SER A 152 5.37 2.00 20.74
CA SER A 152 6.01 3.13 21.43
C SER A 152 7.39 3.45 20.84
N ALA A 153 8.20 2.43 20.57
CA ALA A 153 9.52 2.62 19.96
C ALA A 153 9.42 3.28 18.58
N MET A 154 8.50 2.85 17.72
CA MET A 154 8.28 3.46 16.40
C MET A 154 7.87 4.94 16.51
N ARG A 155 7.02 5.29 17.48
CA ARG A 155 6.60 6.69 17.70
C ARG A 155 7.75 7.56 18.22
N VAL A 156 8.54 7.05 19.16
CA VAL A 156 9.73 7.76 19.64
C VAL A 156 10.73 7.95 18.50
N GLU A 157 10.94 6.93 17.67
CA GLU A 157 11.80 7.02 16.48
C GLU A 157 11.32 8.12 15.51
N ALA A 158 10.01 8.17 15.22
CA ALA A 158 9.43 9.23 14.38
C ALA A 158 9.72 10.63 14.95
N GLN A 159 9.49 10.80 16.25
CA GLN A 159 9.74 12.07 16.93
C GLN A 159 11.23 12.45 16.90
N LEU A 160 12.14 11.49 17.18
CA LEU A 160 13.58 11.72 17.13
C LEU A 160 14.04 12.13 15.72
N ARG A 161 13.50 11.50 14.66
CA ARG A 161 13.83 11.86 13.27
C ARG A 161 13.30 13.24 12.88
N ARG A 162 12.19 13.71 13.46
CA ARG A 162 11.68 15.07 13.24
C ARG A 162 12.54 16.13 13.92
N THR A 163 13.00 15.84 15.14
CA THR A 163 13.79 16.78 15.95
C THR A 163 15.29 16.70 15.65
N ALA A 164 15.74 15.66 14.96
CA ALA A 164 17.14 15.52 14.59
C ALA A 164 17.60 16.75 13.78
N PRO A 165 18.71 17.39 14.15
CA PRO A 165 19.29 18.45 13.36
C PRO A 165 19.50 17.94 11.93
N ARG A 166 19.11 18.72 10.92
CA ARG A 166 19.50 18.44 9.55
C ARG A 166 21.02 18.57 9.49
N ILE A 167 21.74 17.46 9.63
CA ILE A 167 23.16 17.43 9.33
C ILE A 167 23.24 17.68 7.83
N SER A 168 23.50 18.93 7.46
CA SER A 168 23.75 19.34 6.09
C SER A 168 24.90 18.48 5.58
N GLY A 169 24.58 17.51 4.72
CA GLY A 169 25.56 16.62 4.13
C GLY A 169 26.70 17.44 3.53
N VAL A 170 27.92 17.06 3.89
CA VAL A 170 29.15 17.46 3.23
C VAL A 170 28.94 17.28 1.73
N LYS A 171 29.09 18.36 0.97
CA LYS A 171 29.08 18.32 -0.51
C LYS A 171 30.17 17.35 -0.94
N GLU A 172 29.81 16.15 -1.37
CA GLU A 172 30.69 15.33 -2.18
C GLU A 172 31.08 16.17 -3.41
N LYS A 173 32.36 16.54 -3.47
CA LYS A 173 32.95 17.23 -4.62
C LYS A 173 32.85 16.29 -5.81
N LYS A 174 31.82 16.47 -6.63
CA LYS A 174 31.78 15.95 -8.00
C LYS A 174 32.97 16.56 -8.75
N LYS A 175 33.95 15.71 -9.05
CA LYS A 175 35.09 16.03 -9.92
C LYS A 175 34.49 16.33 -11.30
N LEU A 176 34.54 17.60 -11.72
CA LEU A 176 34.19 17.99 -13.08
C LEU A 176 35.22 17.36 -14.03
N SER A 177 34.79 16.39 -14.83
CA SER A 177 35.41 16.10 -16.12
C SER A 177 34.62 16.87 -17.18
N THR A 178 35.18 18.00 -17.61
CA THR A 178 34.83 18.67 -18.86
C THR A 178 35.20 17.76 -20.02
N ASP A 179 34.22 17.34 -20.81
CA ASP A 179 34.34 17.50 -22.25
C ASP A 179 32.96 17.71 -22.87
N GLY A 180 32.89 18.65 -23.80
CA GLY A 180 31.65 19.20 -24.33
C GLY A 180 31.09 18.39 -25.50
N SER A 181 29.76 18.36 -25.61
CA SER A 181 29.10 18.55 -26.90
C SER A 181 27.67 19.02 -26.67
N LEU A 182 27.31 20.07 -27.40
CA LEU A 182 26.07 20.82 -27.32
C LEU A 182 24.95 20.17 -28.14
N SER A 183 23.73 20.29 -27.61
CA SER A 183 22.50 20.63 -28.33
C SER A 183 21.90 19.62 -29.32
N LYS A 184 20.69 19.12 -29.00
CA LYS A 184 19.45 19.55 -29.70
C LYS A 184 18.19 18.86 -29.14
N ASP A 185 17.10 19.62 -29.21
CA ASP A 185 15.69 19.22 -29.16
C ASP A 185 15.03 18.95 -27.81
N MET A 186 14.76 20.07 -27.14
CA MET A 186 13.61 20.27 -26.28
C MET A 186 12.38 20.52 -27.17
N ARG A 187 11.44 19.57 -27.24
CA ARG A 187 10.08 19.82 -27.73
C ARG A 187 9.07 19.17 -26.79
N ILE A 188 8.47 20.02 -25.99
CA ILE A 188 7.19 19.82 -25.32
C ILE A 188 6.10 20.14 -26.35
N PHE A 189 5.12 19.26 -26.50
CA PHE A 189 3.80 19.64 -27.01
C PHE A 189 2.76 19.01 -26.10
N GLU A 190 2.09 19.87 -25.34
CA GLU A 190 0.77 19.63 -24.79
C GLU A 190 -0.28 19.91 -25.87
N THR A 191 -1.27 19.02 -25.96
CA THR A 191 -2.68 19.31 -26.29
C THR A 191 -3.52 18.27 -25.61
#